data_AF-X8DZP0-F1
#
_entry.id   AF-X8DZP0-F1
#
_cell.length_a   1.000
_cell.length_b   1.000
_cell.length_c   1.000
_cell.angle_alpha   90.00
_cell.angle_beta   90.00
_cell.angle_gamma   90.00
#
_symmetry.space_group_name_H-M   'P 1'
#
loop_
_entity.id
_entity.type
_entity.pdbx_description
1 polymer ?
#
loop_
_entity_poly.entity_id
_entity_poly.type
_entity_poly.pdbx_seq_one_letter_code
_entity_poly.pdbx_strand_id
1 'polypeptide(L)'
;MDRLTSPDGAVDRALAPGGLVDQLLAEDGILERLMREEGVLDKFTATDGPLQQLADLSEVLTKAAPSIDALTPTVELLTDTVSALSSVMSPLGGFLPRRRPARPSGAPRPVRSERVIEGER
;
A
#
# COMPACT_ATOMS: atom_id res chain seq x y z
N MET A 1 26.01 28.42 18.78
CA MET A 1 26.19 27.52 19.94
C MET A 1 26.19 28.25 21.27
N ASP A 2 26.49 29.55 21.34
CA ASP A 2 26.54 30.33 22.59
C ASP A 2 25.23 30.52 23.36
N ARG A 3 24.06 30.42 22.72
CA ARG A 3 22.78 30.77 23.38
C ARG A 3 22.26 29.73 24.37
N LEU A 4 22.84 28.53 24.36
CA LEU A 4 22.48 27.46 25.28
C LEU A 4 23.16 27.66 26.65
N THR A 5 24.41 28.14 26.63
CA THR A 5 25.28 28.38 27.78
C THR A 5 25.38 29.85 28.18
N SER A 6 24.74 30.75 27.43
CA SER A 6 24.59 32.15 27.83
C SER A 6 23.77 32.25 29.13
N PRO A 7 23.92 33.34 29.92
CA PRO A 7 23.01 33.64 31.02
C PRO A 7 21.55 33.58 30.57
N ASP A 8 20.67 32.98 31.38
CA ASP A 8 19.27 32.64 31.06
C ASP A 8 19.07 31.66 29.88
N GLY A 9 20.16 31.03 29.43
CA GLY A 9 20.18 30.00 28.41
C GLY A 9 19.43 28.73 28.81
N ALA A 10 19.26 27.81 27.88
CA ALA A 10 18.56 26.55 28.15
C ALA A 10 19.29 25.70 29.21
N VAL A 11 20.62 25.73 29.22
CA VAL A 11 21.44 25.02 30.23
C VAL A 11 21.32 25.70 31.58
N ASP A 12 21.39 27.04 31.61
CA ASP A 12 21.28 27.83 32.83
C ASP A 12 19.92 27.62 33.52
N ARG A 13 18.81 27.61 32.76
CA ARG A 13 17.46 27.31 33.28
C ARG A 13 17.27 25.85 33.68
N ALA A 14 17.96 24.92 33.04
CA ALA A 14 17.89 23.50 33.42
C ALA A 14 18.62 23.22 34.74
N LEU A 15 19.70 23.96 35.01
CA LEU A 15 20.52 23.88 36.23
C LEU A 15 20.06 24.85 37.34
N ALA A 16 19.19 25.80 37.03
CA ALA A 16 18.58 26.68 38.01
C ALA A 16 17.82 25.86 39.08
N PRO A 17 17.70 26.35 40.32
CA PRO A 17 16.99 25.65 41.38
C PRO A 17 15.55 25.28 41.00
N GLY A 18 15.19 24.00 41.15
CA GLY A 18 13.90 23.46 40.72
C GLY A 18 13.77 23.25 39.20
N GLY A 19 14.88 23.40 38.47
CA GLY A 19 14.99 23.21 37.04
C GLY A 19 14.88 21.74 36.62
N LEU A 20 15.07 21.50 35.32
CA LEU A 20 14.91 20.16 34.75
C LEU A 20 15.90 19.15 35.36
N VAL A 21 17.14 19.55 35.61
CA VAL A 21 18.15 18.67 36.18
C VAL A 21 17.76 18.26 37.60
N ASP A 22 17.28 19.20 38.41
CA ASP A 22 16.77 18.94 39.75
C ASP A 22 15.56 18.00 39.73
N GLN A 23 14.63 18.16 38.78
CA GLN A 23 13.45 17.28 38.65
C GLN A 23 13.83 15.85 38.22
N LEU A 24 14.85 15.71 37.38
CA LEU A 24 15.33 14.40 36.95
C LEU A 24 16.07 13.64 38.06
N LEU A 25 16.82 14.37 38.89
CA LEU A 25 17.61 13.87 40.02
C LEU A 25 16.85 13.89 41.35
N ALA A 26 15.62 14.37 41.37
CA ALA A 26 14.76 14.36 42.55
C ALA A 26 14.56 12.92 43.06
N GLU A 27 14.19 12.79 44.33
CA GLU A 27 13.81 11.52 44.94
C GLU A 27 12.61 10.91 44.19
N ASP A 28 12.71 9.64 43.80
CA ASP A 28 11.80 8.96 42.86
C ASP A 28 11.70 9.63 41.47
N GLY A 29 12.71 10.43 41.12
CA GLY A 29 12.85 11.11 39.83
C GLY A 29 12.96 10.14 38.66
N ILE A 30 12.84 10.68 37.44
CA ILE A 30 12.86 9.85 36.23
C ILE A 30 14.18 9.07 36.11
N LEU A 31 15.32 9.72 36.39
CA LEU A 31 16.62 9.05 36.31
C LEU A 31 16.72 7.93 37.34
N GLU A 32 16.29 8.17 38.57
CA GLU A 32 16.29 7.15 39.62
C GLU A 32 15.41 5.96 39.24
N ARG A 33 14.20 6.19 38.73
CA ARG A 33 13.29 5.11 38.30
C ARG A 33 13.81 4.29 37.11
N LEU A 34 14.56 4.92 36.21
CA LEU A 34 15.17 4.25 35.07
C LEU A 34 16.37 3.41 35.50
N MET A 35 17.23 3.93 36.38
CA MET A 35 18.48 3.31 36.84
C MET A 35 18.31 2.46 38.12
N ARG A 36 17.12 2.41 38.69
CA ARG A 36 16.80 1.53 39.82
C ARG A 36 17.11 0.08 39.43
N GLU A 37 17.51 -0.72 40.40
CA GLU A 37 17.72 -2.15 40.19
C GLU A 37 16.42 -2.83 39.74
N GLU A 38 16.51 -3.64 38.68
CA GLU A 38 15.35 -4.14 37.92
C GLU A 38 14.43 -3.03 37.38
N GLY A 39 15.02 -1.86 37.14
CA GLY A 39 14.36 -0.70 36.57
C GLY A 39 14.01 -0.91 35.10
N VAL A 40 13.43 0.14 34.50
CA VAL A 40 13.04 0.09 33.09
C VAL A 40 14.27 -0.10 32.21
N LEU A 41 15.40 0.55 32.53
CA LEU A 41 16.61 0.41 31.72
C LEU A 41 17.10 -1.04 31.74
N ASP A 42 17.26 -1.61 32.94
CA ASP A 42 17.70 -2.99 33.13
C ASP A 42 16.80 -3.99 32.40
N LYS A 43 15.47 -3.83 32.46
CA LYS A 43 14.52 -4.71 31.78
C LYS A 43 14.61 -4.63 30.26
N PHE A 44 14.90 -3.46 29.72
CA PHE A 44 15.03 -3.26 28.28
C PHE A 44 16.37 -3.76 27.75
N THR A 45 17.44 -3.62 28.54
CA THR A 45 18.80 -4.06 28.19
C THR A 45 19.13 -5.47 28.67
N ALA A 46 18.21 -6.13 29.38
CA ALA A 46 18.37 -7.50 29.85
C ALA A 46 18.66 -8.44 28.68
N THR A 47 19.41 -9.52 28.96
CA THR A 47 19.55 -10.64 28.04
C THR A 47 18.16 -11.19 27.70
N ASP A 48 17.92 -11.45 26.41
CA ASP A 48 16.60 -11.82 25.86
C ASP A 48 15.50 -10.76 26.07
N GLY A 49 15.92 -9.53 26.41
CA GLY A 49 15.05 -8.39 26.58
C GLY A 49 14.48 -7.84 25.27
N PRO A 50 13.52 -6.91 25.34
CA PRO A 50 12.86 -6.34 24.18
C PRO A 50 13.82 -5.74 23.14
N LEU A 51 14.93 -5.12 23.58
CA LEU A 51 15.90 -4.55 22.65
C LEU A 51 16.66 -5.63 21.87
N GLN A 52 16.96 -6.76 22.51
CA GLN A 52 17.58 -7.90 21.82
C GLN A 52 16.60 -8.51 20.80
N GLN A 53 15.32 -8.67 21.17
CA GLN A 53 14.29 -9.16 20.25
C GLN A 53 14.15 -8.28 19.01
N LEU A 54 14.24 -6.95 19.17
CA LEU A 54 14.23 -6.01 18.05
C LEU A 54 15.48 -6.15 17.17
N ALA A 55 16.66 -6.35 17.77
CA ALA A 55 17.89 -6.60 17.04
C ALA A 55 17.81 -7.92 16.24
N ASP A 56 17.32 -8.99 16.86
CA ASP A 56 17.15 -10.30 16.22
C ASP A 56 16.12 -10.22 15.07
N LEU A 57 15.03 -9.48 15.26
CA LEU A 57 14.05 -9.24 14.20
C LEU A 57 14.68 -8.53 12.99
N SER A 58 15.58 -7.57 13.22
CA SER A 58 16.30 -6.90 12.13
C SER A 58 17.14 -7.90 11.31
N GLU A 59 17.77 -8.86 11.97
CA GLU A 59 18.50 -9.93 11.29
C GLU A 59 17.55 -10.87 10.52
N VAL A 60 16.41 -11.25 11.10
CA VAL A 60 15.38 -12.05 10.41
C VAL A 60 14.88 -11.33 9.17
N LEU A 61 14.60 -10.02 9.25
CA LEU A 61 14.17 -9.21 8.11
C LEU A 61 15.24 -9.17 7.01
N THR A 62 16.50 -9.04 7.40
CA THR A 62 17.64 -9.09 6.46
C THR A 62 17.72 -10.44 5.73
N LYS A 63 17.47 -11.56 6.45
CA LYS A 63 17.42 -12.91 5.88
C LYS A 63 16.14 -13.17 5.06
N ALA A 64 15.05 -12.47 5.35
CA ALA A 64 13.78 -12.61 4.65
C ALA A 64 13.77 -11.91 3.29
N ALA A 65 14.50 -10.80 3.13
CA ALA A 65 14.61 -10.04 1.88
C ALA A 65 14.90 -10.92 0.63
N PRO A 66 15.92 -11.78 0.61
CA PRO A 66 16.19 -12.65 -0.54
C PRO A 66 15.09 -13.71 -0.77
N SER A 67 14.41 -14.16 0.28
CA SER A 67 13.27 -15.09 0.15
C SER A 67 12.08 -14.44 -0.56
N ILE A 68 11.84 -13.15 -0.33
CA ILE A 68 10.81 -12.38 -1.03
C ILE A 68 11.17 -12.22 -2.51
N ASP A 69 12.43 -11.93 -2.81
CA ASP A 69 12.92 -11.80 -4.19
C ASP A 69 12.77 -13.11 -4.98
N ALA A 70 12.99 -14.24 -4.32
CA ALA A 70 12.79 -15.57 -4.91
C ALA A 70 11.32 -15.89 -5.26
N LEU A 71 10.34 -15.16 -4.71
CA LEU A 71 8.93 -15.33 -5.06
C LEU A 71 8.51 -14.60 -6.34
N THR A 72 9.29 -13.60 -6.79
CA THR A 72 9.05 -12.85 -8.04
C THR A 72 8.73 -13.74 -9.24
N PRO A 73 9.54 -14.76 -9.62
CA PRO A 73 9.24 -15.61 -10.77
C PRO A 73 7.97 -16.45 -10.61
N THR A 74 7.60 -16.77 -9.36
CA THR A 74 6.36 -17.52 -9.08
C THR A 74 5.13 -16.66 -9.31
N VAL A 75 5.19 -15.38 -8.94
CA VAL A 75 4.13 -14.40 -9.18
C VAL A 75 4.00 -14.09 -10.67
N GLU A 76 5.11 -13.98 -11.40
CA GLU A 76 5.11 -13.81 -12.86
C GLU A 76 4.44 -15.01 -13.55
N LEU A 77 4.82 -16.24 -13.19
CA LEU A 77 4.19 -17.45 -13.74
C LEU A 77 2.69 -17.52 -13.42
N LEU A 78 2.29 -17.14 -12.21
CA LEU A 78 0.87 -17.08 -11.84
C LEU A 78 0.13 -16.02 -12.68
N THR A 79 0.76 -14.89 -12.95
CA THR A 79 0.18 -13.82 -13.79
C THR A 79 0.02 -14.25 -15.24
N ASP A 80 1.01 -14.94 -15.80
CA ASP A 80 0.98 -15.47 -17.16
C ASP A 80 -0.09 -16.55 -17.32
N THR A 81 -0.18 -17.48 -16.37
CA THR A 81 -1.18 -18.56 -16.39
C THR A 81 -2.60 -18.02 -16.26
N VAL A 82 -2.84 -17.04 -15.38
CA VAL A 82 -4.14 -16.36 -15.26
C VAL A 82 -4.48 -15.60 -16.55
N SER A 83 -3.51 -14.95 -17.18
CA SER A 83 -3.70 -14.26 -18.46
C SER A 83 -4.02 -15.22 -19.61
N ALA A 84 -3.36 -16.37 -19.64
CA ALA A 84 -3.65 -17.44 -20.60
C ALA A 84 -5.09 -17.99 -20.40
N LEU A 85 -5.49 -18.24 -19.15
CA LEU A 85 -6.85 -18.67 -18.82
C LEU A 85 -7.91 -17.61 -19.22
N SER A 86 -7.65 -16.32 -18.97
CA SER A 86 -8.53 -15.21 -19.36
C SER A 86 -8.68 -15.10 -20.89
N SER A 87 -7.58 -15.32 -21.63
CA SER A 87 -7.58 -15.29 -23.10
C SER A 87 -8.43 -16.41 -23.71
N VAL A 88 -8.48 -17.58 -23.07
CA VAL A 88 -9.32 -18.72 -23.48
C VAL A 88 -10.80 -18.47 -23.17
N MET A 89 -11.11 -17.71 -22.12
CA MET A 89 -12.49 -17.39 -21.71
C MET A 89 -13.08 -16.18 -22.45
N SER A 90 -12.25 -15.30 -23.01
CA SER A 90 -12.67 -14.10 -23.75
C SER A 90 -13.59 -14.37 -24.97
N PRO A 91 -13.35 -15.40 -25.80
CA PRO A 91 -14.25 -15.78 -26.90
C PRO A 91 -15.64 -16.22 -26.42
N LEU A 92 -15.73 -16.83 -25.22
CA LEU A 92 -16.98 -17.38 -24.71
C LEU A 92 -17.98 -16.28 -24.28
N GLY A 93 -17.50 -15.06 -23.99
CA GLY A 93 -18.35 -13.89 -23.70
C GLY A 93 -19.01 -13.26 -24.94
N GLY A 94 -18.53 -13.58 -26.15
CA GLY A 94 -19.03 -13.04 -27.41
C GLY A 94 -20.26 -13.75 -27.99
N PHE A 95 -20.64 -14.91 -27.44
CA PHE A 95 -21.76 -15.72 -27.95
C PHE A 95 -23.14 -15.30 -27.43
N LEU A 96 -23.23 -14.22 -26.65
CA LEU A 96 -24.53 -13.66 -26.29
C LEU A 96 -25.19 -13.11 -27.57
N PRO A 97 -26.36 -13.62 -27.99
CA PRO A 97 -27.02 -13.16 -29.20
C PRO A 97 -27.41 -11.70 -29.00
N ARG A 98 -26.70 -10.78 -29.68
CA ARG A 98 -27.11 -9.39 -29.81
C ARG A 98 -28.49 -9.40 -30.48
N ARG A 99 -29.54 -9.09 -29.71
CA ARG A 99 -30.89 -8.85 -30.25
C ARG A 99 -30.76 -7.83 -31.38
N ARG A 100 -30.99 -8.28 -32.62
CA ARG A 100 -31.03 -7.40 -33.80
C ARG A 100 -32.11 -6.35 -33.55
N PRO A 101 -31.82 -5.04 -33.71
CA PRO A 101 -32.89 -4.06 -33.74
C PRO A 101 -33.78 -4.36 -34.94
N ALA A 102 -35.10 -4.39 -34.72
CA ALA A 102 -36.09 -4.65 -35.75
C ALA A 102 -35.95 -3.62 -36.88
N ARG A 103 -35.87 -4.12 -38.11
CA ARG A 103 -35.79 -3.32 -39.34
C ARG A 103 -37.06 -2.46 -39.47
N PRO A 104 -36.97 -1.12 -39.55
CA PRO A 104 -38.12 -0.31 -39.93
C PRO A 104 -38.48 -0.66 -41.37
N SER A 105 -39.73 -1.07 -41.59
CA SER A 105 -40.31 -1.29 -42.90
C SER A 105 -40.56 0.07 -43.58
N GLY A 106 -39.51 0.67 -44.12
CA GLY A 106 -39.60 1.83 -44.99
C GLY A 106 -39.90 1.38 -46.42
N ALA A 107 -41.13 1.60 -46.87
CA ALA A 107 -41.58 1.36 -48.24
C ALA A 107 -40.76 2.17 -49.26
N PRO A 108 -40.47 1.57 -50.43
CA PRO A 108 -40.71 2.35 -51.65
C PRO A 108 -41.21 1.48 -52.79
N ARG A 109 -42.25 1.94 -53.50
CA ARG A 109 -42.31 1.86 -54.97
C ARG A 109 -43.56 2.56 -55.55
N PRO A 110 -43.42 3.77 -56.11
CA PRO A 110 -44.28 4.17 -57.22
C PRO A 110 -43.74 3.53 -58.50
N VAL A 111 -44.57 2.72 -59.17
CA VAL A 111 -44.28 2.23 -60.52
C VAL A 111 -44.88 3.22 -61.51
N ARG A 112 -44.03 3.85 -62.30
CA ARG A 112 -44.37 4.81 -63.35
C ARG A 112 -43.98 4.22 -64.71
N SER A 113 -44.97 4.15 -65.60
CA SER A 113 -44.90 3.91 -67.06
C SER A 113 -44.42 2.50 -67.46
N GLU A 114 -45.00 1.83 -68.47
CA GLU A 114 -45.07 2.28 -69.86
C GLU A 114 -46.09 1.43 -70.62
N ARG A 115 -47.07 2.06 -71.26
CA ARG A 115 -48.00 1.40 -72.19
C ARG A 115 -47.54 1.78 -73.59
N VAL A 116 -46.89 0.83 -74.27
CA VAL A 116 -46.50 0.97 -75.68
C VAL A 116 -47.09 -0.20 -76.47
N ILE A 117 -48.20 0.15 -77.14
CA ILE A 117 -48.64 -0.21 -78.51
C ILE A 117 -48.56 -1.68 -78.96
N GLU A 118 -49.74 -2.28 -79.14
CA GLU A 118 -50.15 -3.09 -80.31
C GLU A 118 -51.65 -3.39 -80.11
N GLY A 119 -52.59 -3.23 -81.04
CA GLY A 119 -52.62 -2.91 -82.46
C GLY A 119 -53.96 -3.45 -82.94
N GLU A 120 -54.86 -2.62 -83.47
CA GLU A 120 -55.96 -3.14 -84.29
C GLU A 120 -56.44 -2.09 -85.28
N ARG A 121 -56.77 -2.60 -86.47
CA ARG A 121 -57.10 -1.91 -87.72
C ARG A 121 -58.47 -1.25 -87.69
#